data_AF-A0A4Y9ZZL4-F1
#
_entry.id   AF-A0A4Y9ZZL4-F1
#
_cell.length_a   1.000
_cell.length_b   1.000
_cell.length_c   1.000
_cell.angle_alpha   90.00
_cell.angle_beta   90.00
_cell.angle_gamma   90.00
#
_symmetry.space_group_name_H-M   'P 1'
#
loop_
_entity.id
_entity.type
_entity.pdbx_description
1 polymer ?
#
loop_
_entity_poly.entity_id
_entity_poly.type
_entity_poly.pdbx_seq_one_letter_code
_entity_poly.pdbx_strand_id
1 'polypeptide(L)'
;MTIRSINIATLKKVKNTVIGNPSAKLDLAQDEVFVATLVNCLNDPEQFEGGSQDNIRVEAAQVISSLSYGSPEALQSLLRADAHQAFLYAISRFEPNEPIAVKFAFARALRAVAVATAELVGPSQWGSKTTSPPCAKKPKSPSSTSSSSKCSMSTCRSSSTRRRR
;
A
#
# COMPACT_ATOMS: atom_id res chain seq x y z
N MET A 1 17.69 -2.21 -5.94
CA MET A 1 17.86 -3.26 -6.99
C MET A 1 17.58 -2.60 -8.33
N THR A 2 18.36 -2.85 -9.38
CA THR A 2 18.08 -2.29 -10.72
C THR A 2 17.39 -3.32 -11.60
N ILE A 3 16.11 -3.11 -11.94
CA ILE A 3 15.34 -4.02 -12.81
C ILE A 3 15.39 -3.48 -14.24
N ARG A 4 16.06 -4.20 -15.15
CA ARG A 4 16.32 -3.74 -16.53
C ARG A 4 15.29 -4.23 -17.57
N SER A 5 14.47 -5.21 -17.23
CA SER A 5 13.47 -5.77 -18.14
C SER A 5 12.16 -6.04 -17.39
N ILE A 6 11.07 -5.41 -17.84
CA ILE A 6 9.74 -5.64 -17.27
C ILE A 6 9.05 -6.77 -18.05
N ASN A 7 8.68 -7.81 -17.31
CA ASN A 7 7.83 -8.92 -17.75
C ASN A 7 6.83 -9.18 -16.62
N ILE A 8 5.69 -9.79 -16.91
CA ILE A 8 4.66 -10.16 -15.95
C ILE A 8 5.20 -10.93 -14.73
N ALA A 9 6.18 -11.82 -14.94
CA ALA A 9 6.78 -12.59 -13.85
C ALA A 9 7.58 -11.67 -12.90
N THR A 10 8.32 -10.73 -13.47
CA THR A 10 9.05 -9.69 -12.72
C THR A 10 8.09 -8.79 -11.96
N LEU A 11 7.02 -8.31 -12.60
CA LEU A 11 6.01 -7.46 -11.96
C LEU A 11 5.32 -8.16 -10.79
N LYS A 12 4.96 -9.44 -10.95
CA LYS A 12 4.37 -10.24 -9.85
C LYS A 12 5.35 -10.40 -8.69
N LYS A 13 6.62 -10.68 -8.98
CA LYS A 13 7.66 -10.77 -7.96
C LYS A 13 7.81 -9.44 -7.23
N VAL A 14 7.95 -8.34 -7.97
CA VAL A 14 8.03 -6.98 -7.44
C VAL A 14 6.83 -6.67 -6.56
N LYS A 15 5.60 -6.90 -7.04
CA LYS A 15 4.36 -6.72 -6.29
C LYS A 15 4.41 -7.44 -4.95
N ASN A 16 4.76 -8.72 -4.95
CA ASN A 16 4.86 -9.52 -3.73
C ASN A 16 5.95 -9.01 -2.78
N THR A 17 7.04 -8.44 -3.31
CA THR A 17 8.10 -7.83 -2.51
C THR A 17 7.69 -6.49 -1.90
N VAL A 18 6.93 -5.65 -2.61
CA VAL A 18 6.55 -4.31 -2.13
C VAL A 18 5.28 -4.28 -1.28
N ILE A 19 4.40 -5.27 -1.41
CA ILE A 19 3.19 -5.35 -0.58
C ILE A 19 3.60 -5.59 0.88
N GLY A 20 3.22 -4.66 1.76
CA GLY A 20 3.48 -4.76 3.19
C GLY A 20 4.93 -4.51 3.61
N ASN A 21 5.84 -4.16 2.69
CA ASN A 21 7.25 -3.89 2.98
C ASN A 21 7.64 -2.45 2.62
N PRO A 22 7.67 -1.52 3.61
CA PRO A 22 7.99 -0.11 3.37
C PRO A 22 9.40 0.11 2.81
N SER A 23 10.40 -0.64 3.28
CA SER A 23 11.78 -0.50 2.81
C SER A 23 11.92 -0.90 1.34
N ALA A 24 11.29 -2.00 0.93
CA ALA A 24 11.30 -2.42 -0.46
C ALA A 24 10.59 -1.42 -1.39
N LYS A 25 9.53 -0.74 -0.91
CA LYS A 25 8.88 0.35 -1.67
C LYS A 25 9.83 1.53 -1.89
N LEU A 26 10.58 1.92 -0.86
CA LEU A 26 11.55 3.01 -0.94
C LEU A 26 12.67 2.66 -1.92
N ASP A 27 13.29 1.49 -1.76
CA ASP A 27 14.39 1.03 -2.62
C ASP A 27 13.97 0.98 -4.09
N LEU A 28 12.73 0.56 -4.37
CA LEU A 28 12.21 0.48 -5.72
C LEU A 28 11.86 1.85 -6.30
N ALA A 29 11.36 2.77 -5.47
CA ALA A 29 11.02 4.10 -5.93
C ALA A 29 12.24 5.00 -6.17
N GLN A 30 13.39 4.67 -5.57
CA GLN A 30 14.68 5.30 -5.88
C GLN A 30 15.26 4.85 -7.23
N ASP A 31 14.78 3.72 -7.80
CA ASP A 31 15.14 3.31 -9.15
C ASP A 31 14.28 4.08 -10.17
N GLU A 32 14.71 5.29 -10.51
CA GLU A 32 13.99 6.19 -11.44
C GLU A 32 13.77 5.54 -12.81
N VAL A 33 14.72 4.72 -13.28
CA VAL A 33 14.61 4.01 -14.56
C VAL A 33 13.49 2.98 -14.48
N PHE A 34 13.43 2.20 -13.39
CA PHE A 34 12.35 1.26 -13.18
C PHE A 34 10.99 1.97 -13.09
N VAL A 35 10.90 3.07 -12.33
CA VAL A 35 9.65 3.82 -12.17
C VAL A 35 9.17 4.39 -13.51
N ALA A 36 10.05 5.01 -14.29
CA ALA A 36 9.71 5.51 -15.62
C ALA A 36 9.26 4.38 -16.56
N THR A 37 9.96 3.24 -16.53
CA THR A 37 9.58 2.06 -17.33
C THR A 37 8.20 1.54 -16.92
N LEU A 38 7.91 1.51 -15.61
CA LEU A 38 6.62 1.06 -15.07
C LEU A 38 5.46 1.97 -15.52
N VAL A 39 5.70 3.28 -15.59
CA VAL A 39 4.71 4.24 -16.12
C VAL A 39 4.52 4.05 -17.63
N ASN A 40 5.60 3.84 -18.38
CA ASN A 40 5.51 3.58 -19.82
C ASN A 40 4.72 2.31 -20.14
N CYS A 41 4.80 1.26 -19.30
CA CYS A 41 3.99 0.04 -19.44
C CYS A 41 2.48 0.29 -19.46
N LEU A 42 1.99 1.42 -18.95
CA LEU A 42 0.55 1.72 -18.92
C LEU A 42 0.00 2.01 -20.32
N ASN A 43 0.81 2.64 -21.18
CA ASN A 43 0.42 3.16 -22.49
C ASN A 43 1.08 2.41 -23.66
N ASP A 44 2.30 1.91 -23.49
CA ASP A 44 3.06 1.20 -24.53
C ASP A 44 3.43 -0.23 -24.08
N PRO A 45 2.43 -1.09 -23.80
CA PRO A 45 2.68 -2.43 -23.27
C PRO A 45 3.37 -3.35 -24.31
N GLU A 46 3.21 -3.07 -25.60
CA GLU A 46 3.78 -3.86 -26.72
C GLU A 46 5.31 -3.96 -26.70
N GLN A 47 5.99 -3.06 -25.99
CA GLN A 47 7.44 -3.09 -25.82
C GLN A 47 7.91 -4.18 -24.83
N PHE A 48 6.97 -4.86 -24.16
CA PHE A 48 7.26 -5.79 -23.08
C PHE A 48 6.85 -7.22 -23.42
N GLU A 49 7.83 -8.12 -23.31
CA GLU A 49 7.69 -9.54 -23.59
C GLU A 49 7.15 -10.32 -22.36
N GLY A 50 6.35 -11.36 -22.61
CA GLY A 50 6.07 -12.41 -21.62
C GLY A 50 4.69 -12.42 -20.96
N GLY A 51 3.63 -11.95 -21.62
CA GLY A 51 2.25 -12.15 -21.17
C GLY A 51 1.22 -11.46 -22.04
N SER A 52 -0.07 -11.60 -21.69
CA SER A 52 -1.11 -10.72 -22.25
C SER A 52 -0.84 -9.28 -21.79
N GLN A 53 -0.90 -8.34 -22.75
CA GLN A 53 -0.62 -6.92 -22.52
C GLN A 53 -1.52 -6.31 -21.45
N ASP A 54 -2.77 -6.77 -21.37
CA ASP A 54 -3.71 -6.35 -20.33
C ASP A 54 -3.24 -6.74 -18.94
N ASN A 55 -2.66 -7.94 -18.80
CA ASN A 55 -2.16 -8.39 -17.51
C ASN A 55 -0.92 -7.59 -17.08
N ILE A 56 -0.04 -7.21 -18.03
CA ILE A 56 1.12 -6.35 -17.74
C ILE A 56 0.63 -4.98 -17.25
N ARG A 57 -0.34 -4.38 -17.94
CA ARG A 57 -0.96 -3.10 -17.56
C ARG A 57 -1.62 -3.16 -16.19
N VAL A 58 -2.38 -4.22 -15.91
CA VAL A 58 -3.02 -4.43 -14.60
C VAL A 58 -2.00 -4.57 -13.48
N GLU A 59 -0.97 -5.40 -13.68
CA GLU A 59 0.07 -5.61 -12.67
C GLU A 59 0.90 -4.35 -12.45
N ALA A 60 1.24 -3.61 -13.50
CA ALA A 60 1.92 -2.32 -13.41
C ALA A 60 1.10 -1.31 -12.60
N ALA A 61 -0.19 -1.18 -12.90
CA ALA A 61 -1.10 -0.30 -12.15
C ALA A 61 -1.19 -0.69 -10.66
N GLN A 62 -1.20 -1.99 -10.35
CA GLN A 62 -1.18 -2.48 -8.97
C GLN A 62 0.13 -2.15 -8.24
N VAL A 63 1.29 -2.29 -8.89
CA VAL A 63 2.59 -1.91 -8.32
C VAL A 63 2.63 -0.41 -8.06
N ILE A 64 2.20 0.43 -9.01
CA ILE A 64 2.13 1.89 -8.83
C ILE A 64 1.22 2.24 -7.65
N SER A 65 0.03 1.63 -7.56
CA SER A 65 -0.87 1.84 -6.43
C SER A 65 -0.25 1.43 -5.09
N SER A 66 0.57 0.39 -5.06
CA SER A 66 1.29 -0.03 -3.84
C SER A 66 2.37 0.98 -3.46
N LEU A 67 3.11 1.48 -4.44
CA LEU A 67 4.15 2.49 -4.27
C LEU A 67 3.60 3.84 -3.81
N SER A 68 2.40 4.25 -4.26
CA SER A 68 1.78 5.51 -3.84
C SER A 68 1.44 5.54 -2.36
N TYR A 69 1.12 4.38 -1.75
CA TYR A 69 0.96 4.23 -0.29
C TYR A 69 2.29 3.97 0.45
N GLY A 70 3.43 4.21 -0.19
CA GLY A 70 4.76 4.05 0.37
C GLY A 70 5.23 5.27 1.16
N SER A 71 6.52 5.56 1.09
CA SER A 71 7.09 6.79 1.65
C SER A 71 6.70 8.02 0.80
N PRO A 72 6.77 9.24 1.35
CA PRO A 72 6.63 10.48 0.58
C PRO A 72 7.58 10.56 -0.62
N GLU A 73 8.80 10.05 -0.45
CA GLU A 73 9.82 9.97 -1.50
C GLU A 73 9.36 9.07 -2.66
N ALA A 74 8.69 7.96 -2.34
CA ALA A 74 8.16 7.06 -3.36
C ALA A 74 7.05 7.71 -4.18
N LEU A 75 6.14 8.45 -3.52
CA LEU A 75 5.13 9.23 -4.22
C LEU A 75 5.76 10.32 -5.08
N GLN A 76 6.78 11.03 -4.58
CA GLN A 76 7.48 12.06 -5.34
C GLN A 76 8.13 11.49 -6.61
N SER A 77 8.74 10.31 -6.53
CA SER A 77 9.31 9.62 -7.70
C SER A 77 8.24 9.29 -8.75
N LEU A 78 7.09 8.76 -8.33
CA LEU A 78 5.95 8.49 -9.23
C LEU A 78 5.40 9.76 -9.90
N LEU A 79 5.33 10.87 -9.16
CA LEU A 79 4.84 12.15 -9.69
C LEU A 79 5.83 12.75 -10.69
N ARG A 80 7.15 12.65 -10.44
CA ARG A 80 8.19 13.08 -11.39
C ARG A 80 8.20 12.26 -12.67
N ALA A 81 7.80 10.99 -12.59
CA ALA A 81 7.63 10.12 -13.75
C ALA A 81 6.25 10.27 -14.41
N ASP A 82 5.48 11.32 -14.09
CA ASP A 82 4.19 11.63 -14.70
C ASP A 82 3.13 10.51 -14.60
N ALA A 83 3.19 9.67 -13.56
CA ALA A 83 2.30 8.53 -13.40
C ALA A 83 0.80 8.91 -13.44
N HIS A 84 0.45 10.06 -12.85
CA HIS A 84 -0.90 10.58 -12.82
C HIS A 84 -1.41 10.96 -14.22
N GLN A 85 -0.59 11.64 -15.02
CA GLN A 85 -0.89 11.99 -16.40
C GLN A 85 -1.00 10.73 -17.26
N ALA A 86 -0.10 9.76 -17.08
CA ALA A 86 -0.13 8.49 -17.80
C ALA A 86 -1.43 7.72 -17.57
N PHE A 87 -1.95 7.69 -16.34
CA PHE A 87 -3.26 7.08 -16.05
C PHE A 87 -4.41 7.84 -16.70
N LEU A 88 -4.44 9.17 -16.59
CA LEU A 88 -5.50 9.98 -17.20
C LEU A 88 -5.53 9.82 -18.72
N TYR A 89 -4.35 9.84 -19.34
CA TYR A 89 -4.20 9.61 -20.78
C TYR A 89 -4.70 8.22 -21.18
N ALA A 90 -4.26 7.16 -20.49
CA ALA A 90 -4.72 5.80 -20.76
C ALA A 90 -6.25 5.66 -20.63
N ILE A 91 -6.83 6.19 -19.55
CA ILE A 91 -8.28 6.13 -19.30
C ILE A 91 -9.05 6.87 -20.41
N SER A 92 -8.54 8.02 -20.87
CA SER A 92 -9.17 8.78 -21.96
C SER A 92 -9.22 8.04 -23.29
N ARG A 93 -8.36 7.02 -23.46
CA ARG A 93 -8.25 6.22 -24.68
C ARG A 93 -8.87 4.83 -24.59
N PHE A 94 -9.54 4.49 -23.48
CA PHE A 94 -10.17 3.19 -23.34
C PHE A 94 -11.22 2.93 -24.41
N GLU A 95 -11.09 1.80 -25.08
CA GLU A 95 -12.09 1.35 -26.04
C GLU A 95 -13.33 0.79 -25.32
N PRO A 96 -14.49 0.73 -25.99
CA PRO A 96 -15.70 0.10 -25.43
C PRO A 96 -15.44 -1.34 -24.98
N ASN A 97 -14.63 -2.08 -25.74
CA ASN A 97 -14.29 -3.49 -25.50
C ASN A 97 -13.11 -3.69 -24.54
N GLU A 98 -12.53 -2.61 -24.01
CA GLU A 98 -11.41 -2.68 -23.09
C GLU A 98 -11.78 -3.49 -21.83
N PRO A 99 -10.93 -4.44 -21.40
CA PRO A 99 -11.26 -5.35 -20.30
C PRO A 99 -11.60 -4.61 -19.01
N ILE A 100 -12.65 -5.08 -18.33
CA ILE A 100 -13.12 -4.49 -17.06
C ILE A 100 -11.98 -4.48 -16.01
N ALA A 101 -11.13 -5.51 -16.02
CA ALA A 101 -9.99 -5.61 -15.11
C ALA A 101 -9.00 -4.45 -15.28
N VAL A 102 -8.69 -4.05 -16.53
CA VAL A 102 -7.80 -2.92 -16.82
C VAL A 102 -8.45 -1.62 -16.37
N LYS A 103 -9.71 -1.38 -16.77
CA LYS A 103 -10.48 -0.19 -16.36
C LYS A 103 -10.48 -0.01 -14.85
N PHE A 104 -10.78 -1.09 -14.13
CA PHE A 104 -10.81 -1.10 -12.68
C PHE A 104 -9.43 -0.84 -12.06
N ALA A 105 -8.39 -1.52 -12.54
CA ALA A 105 -7.04 -1.36 -12.02
C ALA A 105 -6.53 0.07 -12.18
N PHE A 106 -6.76 0.69 -13.34
CA PHE A 106 -6.31 2.06 -13.65
C PHE A 106 -7.06 3.09 -12.82
N ALA A 107 -8.39 3.00 -12.74
CA ALA A 107 -9.18 3.90 -11.92
C ALA A 107 -8.79 3.82 -10.44
N ARG A 108 -8.55 2.60 -9.92
CA ARG A 108 -8.13 2.38 -8.54
C ARG A 108 -6.73 2.93 -8.28
N ALA A 109 -5.79 2.73 -9.19
CA ALA A 109 -4.43 3.23 -9.07
C ALA A 109 -4.38 4.76 -9.14
N LEU A 110 -5.11 5.38 -10.08
CA LEU A 110 -5.24 6.84 -10.15
C LEU A 110 -5.81 7.43 -8.87
N ARG A 111 -6.87 6.81 -8.31
CA ARG A 111 -7.41 7.21 -7.00
C ARG A 111 -6.35 7.10 -5.90
N ALA A 112 -5.57 6.02 -5.87
CA ALA A 112 -4.53 5.82 -4.85
C ALA A 112 -3.45 6.91 -4.92
N VAL A 113 -3.00 7.27 -6.12
CA VAL A 113 -2.06 8.38 -6.33
C VAL A 113 -2.67 9.71 -5.88
N ALA A 114 -3.91 10.01 -6.30
CA ALA A 114 -4.58 11.25 -5.93
C ALA A 114 -4.78 11.40 -4.42
N VAL A 115 -5.20 10.34 -3.73
CA VAL A 115 -5.36 10.32 -2.27
C VAL A 115 -4.01 10.51 -1.59
N ALA A 116 -2.96 9.78 -2.00
CA ALA A 116 -1.63 9.93 -1.43
C ALA A 116 -1.09 11.35 -1.60
N THR A 117 -1.32 11.98 -2.76
CA THR A 117 -0.96 13.38 -2.99
C THR A 117 -1.73 14.30 -2.05
N ALA A 118 -3.05 14.13 -1.93
CA ALA A 118 -3.89 14.94 -1.05
C ALA A 118 -3.51 14.78 0.43
N GLU A 119 -3.14 13.58 0.86
CA GLU A 119 -2.65 13.31 2.23
C GLU A 119 -1.28 13.95 2.47
N LEU A 120 -0.38 13.91 1.49
CA LEU A 120 0.94 14.52 1.60
C LEU A 120 0.84 16.04 1.73
N VAL A 121 -0.02 16.70 0.96
CA VAL A 121 -0.26 18.17 1.03
C VAL A 121 -1.35 18.57 2.03
N GLY A 122 -1.87 17.59 2.78
CA GLY A 122 -3.09 17.71 3.54
C GLY A 122 -2.98 18.50 4.86
N PRO A 123 -4.07 18.60 5.63
CA PRO A 123 -4.20 19.46 6.81
C PRO A 123 -3.23 19.16 7.96
N SER A 124 -2.61 17.97 7.96
CA SER A 124 -1.53 17.60 8.90
C SER A 124 -0.32 18.51 8.75
N GLN A 125 -0.06 19.05 7.55
CA GLN A 125 0.93 20.09 7.33
C GLN A 125 0.43 21.50 7.71
N TRP A 126 -0.89 21.69 7.81
CA TRP A 126 -1.53 22.94 8.24
C TRP A 126 -1.62 23.07 9.78
N GLY A 127 -0.79 22.33 10.52
CA GLY A 127 -0.65 22.52 11.97
C GLY A 127 -1.67 21.77 12.85
N SER A 128 -2.42 20.81 12.30
CA SER A 128 -3.22 19.89 13.12
C SER A 128 -2.31 18.85 13.80
N LYS A 129 -1.50 19.29 14.77
CA LYS A 129 -0.81 18.39 15.69
C LYS A 129 -1.87 17.57 16.41
N THR A 130 -2.03 16.30 16.05
CA THR A 130 -2.71 15.36 16.93
C THR A 130 -1.79 15.14 18.12
N THR A 131 -1.87 16.04 19.10
CA THR A 131 -1.30 15.82 20.42
C THR A 131 -2.08 14.67 21.03
N SER A 132 -1.70 13.44 20.71
CA SER A 132 -2.04 12.32 21.59
C SER A 132 -1.35 12.61 22.92
N PRO A 133 -2.09 12.72 24.05
CA PRO A 133 -1.42 12.80 25.34
C PRO A 133 -0.58 11.54 25.53
N PRO A 134 0.61 11.64 26.17
CA PRO A 134 1.43 10.48 26.43
C PRO A 134 0.61 9.50 27.27
N CYS A 135 0.34 8.33 26.71
CA CYS A 135 -0.24 7.22 27.45
C CYS A 135 0.76 6.90 28.58
N ALA A 136 0.41 7.36 29.79
CA ALA A 136 1.27 7.25 30.95
C ALA A 136 1.53 5.77 31.24
N LYS A 137 2.75 5.30 30.92
CA LYS A 137 3.27 4.05 31.44
C LYS A 137 3.34 4.20 32.96
N LYS A 138 2.44 3.55 33.69
CA LYS A 138 2.55 3.45 35.15
C LYS A 138 3.90 2.80 35.49
N PRO A 139 4.70 3.39 36.40
CA PRO A 139 5.96 2.80 36.81
C PRO A 139 5.70 1.49 37.57
N LYS A 140 6.43 0.44 37.18
CA LYS A 140 6.64 -0.76 38.01
C LYS A 140 7.45 -0.33 39.23
N SER A 141 6.89 -0.49 40.43
CA SER A 141 7.67 -0.56 41.67
C SER A 141 7.75 -2.02 42.17
N PRO A 142 8.84 -2.39 42.87
CA PRO A 142 9.13 -3.77 43.24
C PRO A 142 8.50 -4.17 44.59
N SER A 143 8.32 -5.49 44.70
CA SER A 143 7.92 -6.36 45.82
C SER A 143 8.20 -5.91 47.26
N SER A 144 7.27 -6.21 48.19
CA SER A 144 7.51 -7.13 49.34
C SER A 144 6.28 -7.35 50.26
N THR A 145 6.01 -8.63 50.53
CA THR A 145 5.56 -9.28 51.80
C THR A 145 4.24 -8.95 52.52
N SER A 146 3.41 -10.02 52.59
CA SER A 146 2.61 -10.55 53.72
C SER A 146 1.62 -9.66 54.49
N SER A 147 0.33 -10.03 54.45
CA SER A 147 -0.31 -10.77 55.55
C SER A 147 -1.80 -11.04 55.29
N SER A 148 -2.18 -12.26 55.67
CA SER A 148 -3.49 -12.89 55.81
C SER A 148 -4.67 -12.00 56.20
N SER A 149 -5.85 -12.26 55.62
CA SER A 149 -7.09 -12.55 56.38
C SER A 149 -8.23 -13.04 55.48
N LYS A 150 -8.97 -14.00 56.03
CA LYS A 150 -10.03 -14.83 55.44
C LYS A 150 -11.28 -14.04 55.05
N CYS A 151 -12.01 -14.48 54.02
CA CYS A 151 -13.48 -14.63 54.11
C CYS A 151 -14.09 -15.45 52.95
N SER A 152 -14.77 -16.52 53.37
CA SER A 152 -15.88 -17.31 52.82
C SER A 152 -16.29 -17.27 51.34
N MET A 153 -16.33 -18.49 50.78
CA MET A 153 -17.43 -19.14 50.05
C MET A 153 -18.53 -18.26 49.42
N SER A 154 -18.65 -18.35 48.10
CA SER A 154 -19.85 -18.97 47.51
C SER A 154 -19.61 -19.41 46.08
N THR A 155 -20.10 -20.62 45.82
CA THR A 155 -20.25 -21.31 44.55
C THR A 155 -21.02 -20.51 43.50
N CYS A 156 -20.53 -20.52 42.25
CA CYS A 156 -21.43 -20.66 41.11
C CYS A 156 -20.76 -21.44 39.98
N ARG A 157 -21.58 -22.33 39.42
CA ARG A 157 -21.26 -23.53 38.66
C ARG A 157 -21.53 -23.25 37.17
N SER A 158 -20.89 -24.04 36.32
CA SER A 158 -21.35 -24.45 34.97
C SER A 158 -21.16 -23.44 33.83
N SER A 159 -20.30 -23.75 32.85
CA SER A 159 -20.57 -24.57 31.64
C SER A 159 -20.84 -23.64 30.44
N SER A 160 -19.90 -23.52 29.51
CA SER A 160 -19.79 -24.33 28.30
C SER A 160 -20.75 -23.92 27.16
N THR A 161 -20.18 -23.90 25.94
CA THR A 161 -20.82 -24.27 24.66
C THR A 161 -21.21 -23.13 23.68
N ARG A 162 -20.29 -22.84 22.75
CA ARG A 162 -20.39 -23.13 21.30
C ARG A 162 -21.72 -22.83 20.58
N ARG A 163 -21.71 -21.93 19.58
CA ARG A 163 -22.25 -22.09 18.19
C ARG A 163 -22.14 -20.75 17.45
N ARG A 164 -21.42 -20.70 16.32
CA ARG A 164 -21.95 -20.80 14.93
C ARG A 164 -23.17 -19.91 14.68
N ARG A 165 -22.96 -18.87 13.87
CA ARG A 165 -23.47 -18.82 12.50
C ARG A 165 -22.53 -17.97 11.65
#